data_AF-A0A4Y5SQZ7-F1
#
_entry.id   AF-A0A4Y5SQZ7-F1
#
_cell.length_a   1.000
_cell.length_b   1.000
_cell.length_c   1.000
_cell.angle_alpha   90.00
_cell.angle_beta   90.00
_cell.angle_gamma   90.00
#
_symmetry.space_group_name_H-M   'P 1'
#
loop_
_entity.id
_entity.type
_entity.pdbx_description
1 polymer ?
#
loop_
_entity_poly.entity_id
_entity_poly.type
_entity_poly.pdbx_seq_one_letter_code
_entity_poly.pdbx_strand_id
1 'polypeptide(L)'
;MSQAATFNEVDWARLSASEKKVLTTLNRYGFGNISSEPLTSAAGVGQRSVDMLIEKGLAVEDEPGLHGRHFKLTDKGILASYWIGGCRMRVYS
;
A
#
# COMPACT_ATOMS: atom_id res chain seq x y z
N MET A 1 11.97 11.41 14.69
CA MET A 1 10.72 11.03 15.36
C MET A 1 9.76 10.59 14.29
N SER A 2 9.48 9.28 14.19
CA SER A 2 8.53 8.72 13.23
C SER A 2 7.13 9.16 13.67
N GLN A 3 6.53 10.08 12.92
CA GLN A 3 5.14 10.45 13.12
C GLN A 3 4.29 9.19 12.92
N ALA A 4 3.45 8.85 13.89
CA ALA A 4 2.54 7.71 13.77
C ALA A 4 1.69 7.89 12.51
N ALA A 5 1.75 6.92 11.59
CA ALA A 5 0.91 6.94 10.41
C ALA A 5 -0.55 6.79 10.85
N THR A 6 -1.42 7.66 10.34
CA THR A 6 -2.87 7.57 10.57
C THR A 6 -3.58 7.39 9.23
N PHE A 7 -4.67 6.63 9.28
CA PHE A 7 -5.57 6.45 8.16
C PHE A 7 -7.00 6.59 8.67
N ASN A 8 -7.76 7.51 8.10
CA ASN A 8 -9.11 7.85 8.55
C ASN A 8 -10.15 7.75 7.42
N GLU A 9 -11.40 8.07 7.74
CA GLU A 9 -12.51 8.02 6.79
C GLU A 9 -12.35 9.00 5.61
N VAL A 10 -11.72 10.15 5.82
CA VAL A 10 -11.44 11.13 4.75
C VAL A 10 -10.41 10.55 3.78
N ASP A 11 -9.34 9.92 4.29
CA ASP A 11 -8.37 9.21 3.46
C ASP A 11 -9.04 8.08 2.66
N TRP A 12 -9.92 7.30 3.30
CA TRP A 12 -10.67 6.22 2.66
C TRP A 12 -11.63 6.70 1.57
N ALA A 13 -12.31 7.84 1.79
CA ALA A 13 -13.21 8.44 0.82
C ALA A 13 -12.48 8.97 -0.42
N ARG A 14 -11.22 9.38 -0.27
CA ARG A 14 -10.35 9.86 -1.36
C ARG A 14 -9.74 8.74 -2.22
N LEU A 15 -9.97 7.48 -1.85
CA LEU A 15 -9.55 6.32 -2.64
C LEU A 15 -10.68 5.86 -3.56
N SER A 16 -10.35 5.71 -4.84
CA SER A 16 -11.19 5.04 -5.82
C SER A 16 -11.37 3.55 -5.51
N ALA A 17 -12.41 2.94 -6.08
CA ALA A 17 -12.63 1.50 -5.95
C ALA A 17 -11.44 0.67 -6.49
N SER A 18 -10.78 1.16 -7.55
CA SER A 18 -9.60 0.51 -8.13
C SER A 18 -8.43 0.53 -7.16
N GLU A 19 -8.12 1.69 -6.56
CA GLU A 19 -7.03 1.82 -5.58
C GLU A 19 -7.28 0.96 -4.34
N LYS A 20 -8.54 0.89 -3.88
CA LYS A 20 -8.92 0.01 -2.77
C LYS A 20 -8.64 -1.46 -3.10
N LYS A 21 -8.99 -1.90 -4.30
CA LYS A 21 -8.72 -3.28 -4.77
C LYS A 21 -7.21 -3.57 -4.86
N VAL A 22 -6.44 -2.62 -5.36
CA VAL A 22 -4.98 -2.74 -5.49
C VAL A 22 -4.32 -2.85 -4.12
N LEU A 23 -4.70 -2.01 -3.14
CA LEU A 23 -4.17 -2.09 -1.77
C LEU A 23 -4.42 -3.46 -1.11
N THR A 24 -5.63 -4.00 -1.26
CA THR A 24 -5.94 -5.36 -0.77
C THR A 24 -5.10 -6.43 -1.46
N THR A 25 -4.84 -6.25 -2.76
CA THR A 25 -4.06 -7.19 -3.56
C THR A 25 -2.58 -7.16 -3.14
N LEU A 26 -1.98 -5.97 -3.05
CA LEU A 26 -0.60 -5.78 -2.62
C LEU A 26 -0.36 -6.31 -1.20
N ASN A 27 -1.26 -6.03 -0.25
CA ASN A 27 -1.13 -6.56 1.11
C ASN A 27 -1.18 -8.10 1.14
N ARG A 28 -2.05 -8.72 0.32
CA ARG A 28 -2.12 -10.19 0.18
C ARG A 28 -0.82 -10.79 -0.36
N TYR A 29 -0.14 -10.10 -1.26
CA TYR A 29 1.16 -10.51 -1.80
C TYR A 29 2.35 -10.16 -0.88
N GLY A 30 2.11 -9.64 0.32
CA GLY A 30 3.15 -9.43 1.32
C GLY A 30 3.85 -8.07 1.26
N PHE A 31 3.45 -7.17 0.36
CA PHE A 31 4.05 -5.83 0.21
C PHE A 31 3.91 -4.95 1.47
N GLY A 32 3.10 -5.35 2.45
CA GLY A 32 2.93 -4.68 3.74
C GLY A 32 3.65 -5.34 4.93
N ASN A 33 4.22 -6.54 4.76
CA ASN A 33 4.82 -7.33 5.85
C ASN A 33 6.28 -7.71 5.59
N ILE A 34 6.71 -7.69 4.33
CA ILE A 34 8.03 -8.15 3.88
C ILE A 34 8.81 -6.94 3.34
N SER A 35 10.13 -7.06 3.21
CA SER A 35 10.99 -6.17 2.43
C SER A 35 10.38 -5.85 1.05
N SER A 36 10.89 -4.81 0.40
CA SER A 36 10.37 -4.35 -0.90
C SER A 36 10.33 -5.46 -1.95
N GLU A 37 9.14 -5.65 -2.53
CA GLU A 37 8.83 -6.74 -3.47
C GLU A 37 8.80 -6.22 -4.91
N PRO A 38 9.26 -7.01 -5.89
CA PRO A 38 9.15 -6.62 -7.30
C PRO A 38 7.68 -6.58 -7.71
N LEU A 39 7.26 -5.57 -8.47
CA LEU A 39 5.86 -5.45 -8.91
C LEU A 39 5.36 -6.70 -9.69
N THR A 40 6.28 -7.41 -10.35
CA THR A 40 5.98 -8.65 -11.07
C THR A 40 5.42 -9.76 -10.17
N SER A 41 5.60 -9.69 -8.85
CA SER A 41 5.02 -10.65 -7.90
C SER A 41 3.51 -10.46 -7.70
N ALA A 42 2.97 -9.26 -7.96
CA ALA A 42 1.56 -8.94 -7.76
C ALA A 42 0.77 -9.05 -9.09
N ALA A 43 0.29 -10.25 -9.39
CA ALA A 43 -0.52 -10.48 -10.59
C ALA A 43 -1.79 -9.60 -10.60
N GLY A 44 -1.99 -8.84 -11.69
CA GLY A 44 -3.14 -7.95 -11.87
C GLY A 44 -2.95 -6.52 -11.33
N VAL A 45 -1.77 -6.18 -10.82
CA VAL A 45 -1.41 -4.79 -10.46
C VAL A 45 -0.47 -4.22 -11.52
N GLY A 46 -0.91 -3.15 -12.19
CA GLY A 46 -0.08 -2.43 -13.17
C GLY A 46 0.74 -1.32 -12.52
N GLN A 47 1.83 -0.92 -13.19
CA GLN A 47 2.72 0.16 -12.73
C GLN A 47 1.96 1.44 -12.38
N ARG A 48 1.04 1.86 -13.26
CA ARG A 48 0.21 3.06 -13.07
C ARG A 48 -0.61 3.03 -11.78
N SER A 49 -1.05 1.84 -11.35
CA SER A 49 -1.80 1.69 -10.10
C SER A 49 -0.91 1.89 -8.89
N VAL A 50 0.35 1.46 -8.96
CA VAL A 50 1.35 1.69 -7.90
C VAL A 50 1.76 3.15 -7.85
N ASP A 51 1.99 3.78 -9.01
CA ASP A 51 2.35 5.19 -9.10
C ASP A 51 1.30 6.08 -8.40
N MET A 52 0.00 5.80 -8.60
CA MET A 52 -1.08 6.52 -7.88
C MET A 52 -1.02 6.32 -6.36
N LEU A 53 -0.62 5.14 -5.89
CA LEU A 53 -0.44 4.89 -4.46
C LEU A 53 0.78 5.62 -3.90
N ILE A 54 1.86 5.74 -4.68
CA ILE A 54 3.04 6.53 -4.32
C ILE A 54 2.70 8.02 -4.22
N GLU A 55 1.99 8.57 -5.21
CA GLU A 55 1.51 9.96 -5.20
C GLU A 55 0.64 10.28 -3.97
N LYS A 56 -0.09 9.29 -3.46
CA LYS A 56 -0.91 9.40 -2.25
C LYS A 56 -0.17 9.07 -0.94
N GLY A 57 1.12 8.74 -1.01
CA GLY A 57 1.94 8.36 0.15
C GLY A 57 1.57 7.02 0.78
N LEU A 58 0.91 6.13 0.04
CA LEU A 58 0.49 4.80 0.48
C LEU A 58 1.48 3.69 0.09
N ALA A 59 2.37 3.98 -0.87
CA ALA A 59 3.46 3.10 -1.26
C ALA A 59 4.73 3.92 -1.46
N VAL A 60 5.87 3.25 -1.46
CA VAL A 60 7.16 3.83 -1.85
C VAL A 60 7.87 2.87 -2.80
N GLU A 61 8.54 3.45 -3.78
CA GLU A 61 9.53 2.74 -4.59
C GLU A 61 10.81 2.58 -3.76
N ASP A 62 11.38 1.39 -3.77
CA ASP A 62 12.66 1.08 -3.15
C ASP A 62 13.74 0.98 -4.23
N GLU A 63 15.00 0.74 -3.84
CA GLU A 63 16.07 0.58 -4.83
C GLU A 63 15.73 -0.50 -5.87
N PRO A 64 15.93 -0.22 -7.16
CA PRO A 64 15.63 -1.18 -8.21
C PRO A 64 16.54 -2.41 -8.08
N GLY A 65 15.91 -3.59 -8.03
CA GLY A 65 16.60 -4.87 -7.94
C GLY A 65 16.80 -5.54 -9.30
N LEU A 66 17.38 -6.75 -9.28
CA LEU A 66 17.56 -7.61 -10.46
C LEU A 66 16.26 -7.90 -11.22
N HIS A 67 15.10 -7.78 -10.55
CA HIS A 67 13.78 -8.06 -11.11
C HIS A 67 12.96 -6.80 -11.46
N GLY A 68 13.62 -5.65 -11.54
CA GLY A 68 13.02 -4.38 -11.94
C GLY A 68 12.70 -3.48 -10.74
N ARG A 69 11.58 -2.76 -10.81
CA ARG A 69 11.18 -1.82 -9.76
C ARG A 69 10.57 -2.57 -8.58
N HIS A 70 11.10 -2.30 -7.39
CA HIS A 70 10.64 -2.87 -6.14
C HIS A 70 9.81 -1.83 -5.40
N PHE A 71 8.75 -2.29 -4.72
CA PHE A 71 7.85 -1.42 -3.98
C PHE A 71 7.48 -2.04 -2.66
N LYS A 72 7.08 -1.19 -1.72
CA LYS A 72 6.44 -1.60 -0.46
C LYS A 72 5.34 -0.62 -0.09
N LEU A 73 4.36 -1.12 0.65
CA LEU A 73 3.35 -0.25 1.27
C LEU A 73 4.02 0.54 2.40
N THR A 74 3.63 1.81 2.54
CA THR A 74 3.97 2.57 3.74
C THR A 74 3.11 2.11 4.91
N ASP A 75 3.46 2.49 6.14
CA ASP A 75 2.61 2.26 7.32
C ASP A 75 1.17 2.75 7.07
N LYS A 76 1.01 3.89 6.37
CA LYS A 76 -0.30 4.41 5.96
C LYS A 76 -1.00 3.50 4.94
N GLY A 77 -0.27 2.97 3.95
CA GLY A 77 -0.80 2.00 2.99
C GLY A 77 -1.22 0.68 3.61
N ILE A 78 -0.46 0.19 4.60
CA ILE A 78 -0.79 -0.99 5.38
C ILE A 78 -2.08 -0.76 6.16
N LEU A 79 -2.18 0.36 6.89
CA LEU A 79 -3.41 0.76 7.59
C LEU A 79 -4.60 0.89 6.64
N ALA A 80 -4.40 1.47 5.45
CA ALA A 80 -5.43 1.57 4.42
C ALA A 80 -5.94 0.19 4.00
N SER A 81 -5.04 -0.77 3.79
CA SER A 81 -5.39 -2.15 3.38
C SER A 81 -6.22 -2.87 4.45
N TYR A 82 -5.88 -2.69 5.74
CA TYR A 82 -6.64 -3.25 6.85
C TYR A 82 -8.02 -2.62 6.98
N TRP A 83 -8.09 -1.29 6.83
CA TRP A 83 -9.37 -0.56 6.84
C TRP A 83 -10.32 -1.06 5.75
N ILE A 84 -9.80 -1.31 4.54
CA ILE A 84 -10.58 -1.86 3.42
C ILE A 84 -11.05 -3.28 3.70
N GLY A 85 -10.22 -4.10 4.34
CA GLY A 85 -10.55 -5.48 4.74
C GLY A 85 -11.58 -5.59 5.87
N GLY A 86 -12.12 -4.48 6.38
CA GLY A 86 -13.05 -4.47 7.50
C GLY A 86 -12.37 -4.59 8.87
N CYS A 87 -11.04 -4.76 8.90
CA CYS A 87 -10.23 -4.62 10.11
C CYS A 87 -10.06 -3.13 10.40
N ARG A 88 -11.08 -2.48 10.97
CA ARG A 88 -10.94 -1.16 11.58
C ARG A 88 -10.00 -1.28 12.78
N MET A 89 -8.69 -1.33 12.54
CA MET A 89 -7.71 -1.35 13.62
C MET A 89 -7.86 -0.06 14.43
N ARG A 90 -8.19 -0.24 15.71
CA ARG A 90 -8.07 0.81 16.72
C ARG A 90 -6.63 1.31 16.67
N VAL A 91 -6.47 2.62 16.64
CA VAL A 91 -5.19 3.35 16.64
C VAL A 91 -4.16 2.65 17.55
N TYR A 92 -3.02 2.24 16.99
CA TYR A 92 -1.88 1.83 17.82
C TYR A 92 -1.11 3.08 18.23
N SER A 93 -1.15 3.36 19.53
CA SER A 93 -0.40 4.40 20.24
C SER A 93 1.05 3.99 20.51
#